data_AF-A0A7S0BIF2-F1
#
_entry.id   AF-A0A7S0BIF2-F1
#
_cell.length_a   1.000
_cell.length_b   1.000
_cell.length_c   1.000
_cell.angle_alpha   90.00
_cell.angle_beta   90.00
_cell.angle_gamma   90.00
#
_symmetry.space_group_name_H-M   'P 1'
#
loop_
_entity.id
_entity.type
_entity.pdbx_description
1 polymer ?
#
loop_
_entity_poly.entity_id
_entity_poly.type
_entity_poly.pdbx_seq_one_letter_code
_entity_poly.pdbx_strand_id
1 'polypeptide(L)'
;MSVPEKSKSYRAVIQECIEALSKEPNPSAQYLQLMDVVTEGHKILWFCEALYFVDESKDSALALLRDWLRVHDDGVDRAVQSYLDGGDEKDFWQVVSRLAAIGRREDATELVQTRIQNVDSRAMGAAALGDADSSEPIYVAEAALLDAPPDTAEARLDGQFRVWQEECIATLEALEDKSGDDELGLLLGVLGGQPSALQKSCRSWEELFVAGYLYTRVGGDPADLRKRSVEMASAFEATHKALLALADSNPPEAVVVLARPGEYFYAAHLADLFGRAGKLDLYTVPANDQKSLRDYFVSEYALSLETLRGTVQISADYLLSCGSRGEEILTDILCRMETQSAADPAVEKVFALSKRLSPKHSEMVVRKICTRLASNCAVIGNSAGATYWFTR
;
A
#
# COMPACT_ATOMS: atom_id res chain seq x y z
N MET A 1 6.22 -20.24 -1.12
CA MET A 1 6.34 -18.77 -1.11
C MET A 1 5.82 -18.29 0.23
N SER A 2 6.65 -17.57 0.98
CA SER A 2 6.25 -16.92 2.23
C SER A 2 5.27 -15.76 1.97
N VAL A 3 4.53 -15.30 2.98
CA VAL A 3 3.63 -14.14 2.83
C VAL A 3 4.38 -12.89 2.32
N PRO A 4 5.58 -12.54 2.85
CA PRO A 4 6.33 -11.39 2.36
C PRO A 4 6.77 -11.51 0.89
N GLU A 5 7.23 -12.68 0.46
CA GLU A 5 7.58 -12.94 -0.95
C GLU A 5 6.36 -12.77 -1.87
N LYS A 6 5.19 -13.23 -1.41
CA LYS A 6 3.95 -13.13 -2.17
C LYS A 6 3.47 -11.68 -2.30
N SER A 7 3.54 -10.91 -1.21
CA SER A 7 3.26 -9.46 -1.23
C SER A 7 4.16 -8.73 -2.24
N LYS A 8 5.48 -8.97 -2.17
CA LYS A 8 6.47 -8.37 -3.08
C LYS A 8 6.18 -8.72 -4.55
N SER A 9 5.86 -9.99 -4.81
CA SER A 9 5.51 -10.44 -6.15
C SER A 9 4.25 -9.75 -6.67
N TYR A 10 3.21 -9.57 -5.83
CA TYR A 10 2.00 -8.84 -6.23
C TYR A 10 2.30 -7.38 -6.54
N ARG A 11 3.05 -6.71 -5.67
CA ARG A 11 3.47 -5.32 -5.89
C ARG A 11 4.22 -5.17 -7.21
N ALA A 12 5.20 -6.04 -7.48
CA ALA A 12 5.98 -5.99 -8.72
C ALA A 12 5.10 -6.15 -9.98
N VAL A 13 4.19 -7.11 -9.98
CA VAL A 13 3.27 -7.31 -11.12
C VAL A 13 2.35 -6.10 -11.31
N ILE A 14 1.84 -5.51 -10.24
CA ILE A 14 0.97 -4.33 -10.33
C ILE A 14 1.76 -3.11 -10.83
N GLN A 15 3.00 -2.94 -10.37
CA GLN A 15 3.91 -1.89 -10.85
C GLN A 15 4.16 -2.03 -12.35
N GLU A 16 4.43 -3.25 -12.84
CA GLU A 16 4.56 -3.53 -14.29
C GLU A 16 3.27 -3.20 -15.05
N CYS A 17 2.10 -3.47 -14.46
CA CYS A 17 0.82 -3.06 -15.04
C CYS A 17 0.69 -1.54 -15.10
N ILE A 18 1.03 -0.79 -14.05
CA ILE A 18 0.99 0.68 -14.04
C ILE A 18 1.92 1.22 -15.14
N GLU A 19 3.15 0.72 -15.23
CA GLU A 19 4.12 1.16 -16.24
C GLU A 19 3.66 0.85 -17.67
N ALA A 20 3.01 -0.30 -17.88
CA ALA A 20 2.39 -0.62 -19.16
C ALA A 20 1.22 0.32 -19.46
N LEU A 21 0.41 0.64 -18.44
CA LEU A 21 -0.75 1.52 -18.59
C LEU A 21 -0.33 2.95 -18.92
N SER A 22 0.69 3.48 -18.25
CA SER A 22 1.17 4.85 -18.45
C SER A 22 1.80 5.10 -19.84
N LYS A 23 2.11 4.04 -20.61
CA LYS A 23 2.69 4.16 -21.96
C LYS A 23 1.65 4.33 -23.06
N GLU A 24 0.35 4.25 -22.74
CA GLU A 24 -0.71 4.42 -23.72
C GLU A 24 -0.80 5.87 -24.21
N PRO A 25 -0.59 6.15 -25.52
CA PRO A 25 -0.49 7.52 -26.02
C PRO A 25 -1.83 8.27 -26.06
N ASN A 26 -2.96 7.56 -26.08
CA ASN A 26 -4.31 8.17 -26.13
C ASN A 26 -5.30 7.38 -25.26
N PRO A 27 -5.18 7.48 -23.93
CA PRO A 27 -6.02 6.70 -23.02
C PRO A 27 -7.48 7.16 -23.08
N SER A 28 -8.41 6.21 -23.16
CA SER A 28 -9.84 6.50 -23.01
C SER A 28 -10.19 6.84 -21.55
N ALA A 29 -11.37 7.39 -21.31
CA ALA A 29 -11.83 7.65 -19.93
C ALA A 29 -11.87 6.38 -19.07
N GLN A 30 -12.30 5.24 -19.62
CA GLN A 30 -12.28 3.97 -18.89
C GLN A 30 -10.86 3.51 -18.57
N TYR A 31 -9.91 3.82 -19.46
CA TYR A 31 -8.50 3.49 -19.27
C TYR A 31 -7.89 4.28 -18.11
N LEU A 32 -8.17 5.59 -18.06
CA LEU A 32 -7.74 6.45 -16.95
C LEU A 32 -8.34 5.98 -15.62
N GLN A 33 -9.64 5.65 -15.61
CA GLN A 33 -10.29 5.10 -14.42
C GLN A 33 -9.64 3.78 -13.96
N LEU A 34 -9.27 2.89 -14.89
CA LEU A 34 -8.53 1.67 -14.55
C LEU A 34 -7.15 2.00 -13.96
N MET A 35 -6.42 2.94 -14.57
CA MET A 35 -5.12 3.36 -14.09
C MET A 35 -5.19 3.93 -12.67
N ASP A 36 -6.22 4.72 -12.35
CA ASP A 36 -6.46 5.25 -11.01
C ASP A 36 -6.70 4.11 -10.02
N VAL A 37 -7.63 3.19 -10.32
CA VAL A 37 -7.95 2.03 -9.48
C VAL A 37 -6.72 1.14 -9.25
N VAL A 38 -5.88 0.95 -10.27
CA VAL A 38 -4.65 0.16 -10.16
C VAL A 38 -3.59 0.86 -9.31
N THR A 39 -3.45 2.17 -9.47
CA THR A 39 -2.52 2.98 -8.68
C THR A 39 -2.93 3.05 -7.20
N GLU A 40 -4.24 3.20 -6.92
CA GLU A 40 -4.78 3.13 -5.56
C GLU A 40 -4.50 1.77 -4.92
N GLY A 41 -4.79 0.68 -5.63
CA GLY A 41 -4.53 -0.67 -5.15
C GLY A 41 -3.05 -0.94 -4.87
N HIS A 42 -2.16 -0.46 -5.74
CA HIS A 42 -0.71 -0.54 -5.54
C HIS A 42 -0.28 0.17 -4.25
N LYS A 43 -0.76 1.40 -4.05
CA LYS A 43 -0.48 2.21 -2.86
C LYS A 43 -0.85 1.48 -1.58
N ILE A 44 -2.02 0.85 -1.55
CA ILE A 44 -2.52 0.16 -0.36
C ILE A 44 -1.78 -1.15 -0.09
N LEU A 45 -1.48 -1.93 -1.14
CA LEU A 45 -0.74 -3.19 -1.00
C LEU A 45 0.69 -2.96 -0.52
N TRP A 46 1.39 -1.96 -1.05
CA TRP A 46 2.74 -1.62 -0.58
C TRP A 46 2.70 -1.10 0.86
N PHE A 47 1.77 -0.21 1.21
CA PHE A 47 1.62 0.25 2.58
C PHE A 47 1.38 -0.90 3.56
N CYS A 48 0.52 -1.86 3.18
CA CYS A 48 0.30 -3.08 3.94
C CYS A 48 1.57 -3.92 4.11
N GLU A 49 2.35 -4.08 3.04
CA GLU A 49 3.64 -4.78 3.10
C GLU A 49 4.55 -4.19 4.18
N ALA A 50 4.73 -2.87 4.16
CA ALA A 50 5.61 -2.17 5.08
C ALA A 50 5.20 -2.35 6.55
N LEU A 51 3.90 -2.39 6.85
CA LEU A 51 3.40 -2.45 8.22
C LEU A 51 3.23 -3.88 8.77
N TYR A 52 2.94 -4.87 7.93
CA TYR A 52 2.49 -6.19 8.42
C TYR A 52 3.34 -7.37 7.99
N PHE A 53 4.07 -7.26 6.88
CA PHE A 53 4.76 -8.41 6.27
C PHE A 53 6.28 -8.29 6.30
N VAL A 54 6.78 -7.24 6.94
CA VAL A 54 8.20 -6.92 6.97
C VAL A 54 8.75 -7.13 8.37
N ASP A 55 9.99 -7.61 8.45
CA ASP A 55 10.66 -7.87 9.71
C ASP A 55 11.16 -6.54 10.29
N GLU A 56 10.51 -6.09 11.37
CA GLU A 56 10.85 -4.83 12.05
C GLU A 56 12.31 -4.80 12.54
N SER A 57 12.93 -5.96 12.76
CA SER A 57 14.31 -6.08 13.21
C SER A 57 15.37 -5.75 12.15
N LYS A 58 14.97 -5.48 10.90
CA LYS A 58 15.88 -5.34 9.75
C LYS A 58 15.79 -4.01 9.00
N ASP A 59 15.35 -2.93 9.65
CA ASP A 59 15.20 -1.59 9.04
C ASP A 59 14.27 -1.49 7.83
N SER A 60 13.56 -2.56 7.55
CA SER A 60 12.96 -2.76 6.25
C SER A 60 11.60 -2.07 6.13
N ALA A 61 10.88 -1.86 7.24
CA ALA A 61 9.59 -1.17 7.23
C ALA A 61 9.74 0.33 6.92
N LEU A 62 10.72 0.98 7.53
CA LEU A 62 10.95 2.41 7.38
C LEU A 62 11.41 2.78 5.97
N ALA A 63 12.38 2.02 5.44
CA ALA A 63 12.83 2.16 4.07
C ALA A 63 11.66 1.98 3.08
N LEU A 64 10.83 0.95 3.30
CA LEU A 64 9.66 0.72 2.45
C LEU A 64 8.61 1.83 2.53
N LEU A 65 8.40 2.46 3.69
CA LEU A 65 7.48 3.59 3.84
C LEU A 65 8.00 4.85 3.14
N ARG A 66 9.31 5.10 3.17
CA ARG A 66 9.93 6.20 2.42
C ARG A 66 9.80 6.01 0.92
N ASP A 67 10.12 4.80 0.44
CA ASP A 67 9.99 4.46 -0.97
C ASP A 67 8.52 4.54 -1.41
N TRP A 68 7.61 4.04 -0.57
CA TRP A 68 6.17 4.14 -0.79
C TRP A 68 5.72 5.60 -0.94
N LEU A 69 6.13 6.49 -0.04
CA LEU A 69 5.78 7.91 -0.12
C LEU A 69 6.34 8.53 -1.40
N ARG A 70 7.61 8.28 -1.72
CA ARG A 70 8.26 8.81 -2.93
C ARG A 70 7.56 8.38 -4.23
N VAL A 71 7.06 7.14 -4.29
CA VAL A 71 6.37 6.63 -5.48
C VAL A 71 4.94 7.19 -5.60
N HIS A 72 4.29 7.50 -4.48
CA HIS A 72 2.86 7.84 -4.45
C HIS A 72 2.56 9.30 -4.12
N ASP A 73 3.56 10.09 -3.77
CA ASP A 73 3.48 11.52 -3.48
C ASP A 73 4.75 12.23 -4.00
N ASP A 74 4.61 12.95 -5.11
CA ASP A 74 5.65 13.80 -5.70
C ASP A 74 5.58 15.26 -5.20
N GLY A 75 4.77 15.52 -4.17
CA GLY A 75 4.52 16.85 -3.64
C GLY A 75 5.76 17.52 -3.07
N VAL A 76 6.67 16.76 -2.47
CA VAL A 76 7.94 17.29 -1.97
C VAL A 76 8.88 17.63 -3.12
N ASP A 77 9.01 16.76 -4.12
CA ASP A 77 9.86 17.00 -5.29
C ASP A 77 9.42 18.25 -6.07
N ARG A 78 8.10 18.44 -6.25
CA ARG A 78 7.57 19.68 -6.83
C ARG A 78 7.90 20.92 -6.01
N ALA A 79 7.86 20.83 -4.68
CA ALA A 79 8.20 21.96 -3.82
C ALA A 79 9.69 22.30 -3.87
N VAL A 80 10.56 21.29 -3.91
CA VAL A 80 12.00 21.46 -4.11
C VAL A 80 12.25 22.15 -5.46
N GLN A 81 11.67 21.65 -6.55
CA GLN A 81 11.85 22.25 -7.87
C GLN A 81 11.33 23.69 -7.92
N SER A 82 10.15 23.95 -7.33
CA SER A 82 9.58 25.30 -7.25
C SER A 82 10.49 26.27 -6.50
N TYR A 83 11.18 25.81 -5.44
CA TYR A 83 12.16 26.61 -4.73
C TYR A 83 13.42 26.86 -5.59
N LEU A 84 13.94 25.85 -6.27
CA LEU A 84 15.10 25.99 -7.15
C LEU A 84 14.84 26.94 -8.33
N ASP A 85 13.59 27.02 -8.81
CA ASP A 85 13.17 27.90 -9.91
C ASP A 85 13.05 29.39 -9.50
N GLY A 86 13.22 29.73 -8.21
CA GLY A 86 13.26 31.11 -7.72
C GLY A 86 12.50 31.39 -6.43
N GLY A 87 12.40 30.41 -5.53
CA GLY A 87 11.75 30.56 -4.23
C GLY A 87 12.50 31.49 -3.28
N ASP A 88 11.77 31.99 -2.28
CA ASP A 88 12.31 32.90 -1.27
C ASP A 88 12.87 32.19 -0.02
N GLU A 89 13.23 32.95 1.00
CA GLU A 89 13.76 32.43 2.26
C GLU A 89 12.74 31.59 3.05
N LYS A 90 11.46 31.94 2.95
CA LYS A 90 10.39 31.19 3.62
C LYS A 90 10.13 29.88 2.90
N ASP A 91 10.20 29.88 1.57
CA ASP A 91 10.10 28.66 0.76
C ASP A 91 11.26 27.72 1.07
N PHE A 92 12.48 28.24 1.23
CA PHE A 92 13.65 27.46 1.64
C PHE A 92 13.38 26.68 2.95
N TRP A 93 13.00 27.37 4.03
CA TRP A 93 12.77 26.73 5.32
C TRP A 93 11.60 25.75 5.31
N GLN A 94 10.54 26.05 4.55
CA GLN A 94 9.44 25.11 4.35
C GLN A 94 9.91 23.84 3.65
N VAL A 95 10.70 23.96 2.58
CA VAL A 95 11.24 22.82 1.83
C VAL A 95 12.19 21.98 2.70
N VAL A 96 13.12 22.61 3.40
CA VAL A 96 14.07 21.93 4.30
C VAL A 96 13.32 21.20 5.41
N SER A 97 12.38 21.86 6.09
CA SER A 97 11.58 21.24 7.15
C SER A 97 10.73 20.07 6.63
N ARG A 98 10.16 20.19 5.43
CA ARG A 98 9.35 19.13 4.82
C ARG A 98 10.22 17.94 4.38
N LEU A 99 11.38 18.17 3.77
CA LEU A 99 12.36 17.13 3.45
C LEU A 99 12.82 16.38 4.72
N ALA A 100 13.14 17.12 5.78
CA ALA A 100 13.48 16.54 7.07
C ALA A 100 12.33 15.70 7.63
N ALA A 101 11.08 16.22 7.60
CA ALA A 101 9.90 15.51 8.10
C ALA A 101 9.67 14.16 7.41
N ILE A 102 9.85 14.07 6.09
CA ILE A 102 9.69 12.82 5.35
C ILE A 102 10.94 11.92 5.37
N GLY A 103 11.98 12.33 6.11
CA GLY A 103 13.20 11.55 6.29
C GLY A 103 14.21 11.65 5.16
N ARG A 104 14.07 12.60 4.23
CA ARG A 104 15.07 12.93 3.20
C ARG A 104 16.07 13.93 3.75
N ARG A 105 16.72 13.57 4.88
CA ARG A 105 17.64 14.45 5.61
C ARG A 105 18.88 14.79 4.80
N GLU A 106 19.35 13.86 3.96
CA GLU A 106 20.51 14.09 3.07
C GLU A 106 20.23 15.24 2.09
N ASP A 107 19.08 15.22 1.43
CA ASP A 107 18.67 16.30 0.52
C ASP A 107 18.44 17.63 1.26
N ALA A 108 17.89 17.57 2.48
CA ALA A 108 17.76 18.75 3.33
C ALA A 108 19.13 19.35 3.69
N THR A 109 20.09 18.48 4.01
CA THR A 109 21.48 18.86 4.33
C THR A 109 22.15 19.48 3.11
N GLU A 110 22.02 18.88 1.93
CA GLU A 110 22.59 19.40 0.68
C GLU A 110 22.04 20.80 0.35
N LEU A 111 20.73 21.02 0.52
CA LEU A 111 20.12 22.34 0.32
C LEU A 111 20.65 23.38 1.31
N VAL A 112 20.77 23.01 2.59
CA VAL A 112 21.35 23.88 3.63
C VAL A 112 22.81 24.22 3.33
N GLN A 113 23.63 23.23 2.99
CA GLN A 113 25.04 23.42 2.64
C GLN A 113 25.22 24.30 1.40
N THR A 114 24.40 24.08 0.37
CA THR A 114 24.38 24.94 -0.82
C THR A 114 24.03 26.38 -0.45
N ARG A 115 23.09 26.58 0.48
CA ARG A 115 22.74 27.92 0.98
C ARG A 115 23.90 28.55 1.75
N ILE A 116 24.57 27.82 2.63
CA ILE A 116 25.75 28.30 3.37
C ILE A 116 26.85 28.73 2.41
N GLN A 117 27.19 27.94 1.40
CA GLN A 117 28.18 28.32 0.39
C GLN A 117 27.81 29.62 -0.37
N ASN A 118 26.51 29.82 -0.63
CA ASN A 118 26.00 31.04 -1.24
C ASN A 118 26.01 32.25 -0.28
N VAL A 119 25.81 32.02 1.01
CA VAL A 119 25.96 33.05 2.04
C VAL A 119 27.44 33.39 2.20
N ASP A 120 28.33 32.42 2.38
CA ASP A 120 29.78 32.64 2.54
C ASP A 120 30.41 33.34 1.34
N SER A 121 29.99 33.03 0.12
CA SER A 121 30.45 33.76 -1.07
C SER A 121 29.98 35.22 -1.10
N ARG A 122 28.78 35.52 -0.59
CA ARG A 122 28.26 36.89 -0.42
C ARG A 122 28.89 37.60 0.79
N ALA A 123 29.08 36.88 1.88
CA ALA A 123 29.70 37.34 3.12
C ALA A 123 31.19 37.59 2.91
N MET A 124 31.90 36.86 2.06
CA MET A 124 33.25 37.26 1.62
C MET A 124 33.25 38.61 0.87
N GLY A 125 32.19 38.88 0.10
CA GLY A 125 31.97 40.20 -0.53
C GLY A 125 31.59 41.30 0.47
N ALA A 126 30.82 40.97 1.51
CA ALA A 126 30.36 41.89 2.57
C ALA A 126 31.35 42.05 3.74
N ALA A 127 32.21 41.07 4.01
CA ALA A 127 33.29 41.12 4.99
C ALA A 127 34.43 42.05 4.51
N ALA A 128 34.57 42.24 3.19
CA ALA A 128 35.33 43.37 2.63
C ALA A 128 34.76 44.75 3.02
N LEU A 129 33.52 44.79 3.53
CA LEU A 129 32.79 45.96 4.02
C LEU A 129 32.55 45.94 5.55
N GLY A 130 33.00 44.91 6.27
CA GLY A 130 33.19 44.94 7.72
C GLY A 130 32.05 44.43 8.61
N ASP A 131 31.08 43.65 8.10
CA ASP A 131 29.92 43.20 8.88
C ASP A 131 29.82 41.66 8.85
N ALA A 132 30.12 40.99 9.97
CA ALA A 132 29.91 39.54 10.12
C ALA A 132 29.60 39.21 11.58
N ASP A 133 28.33 38.96 11.87
CA ASP A 133 27.84 38.42 13.14
C ASP A 133 27.62 36.90 12.98
N SER A 134 28.23 36.11 13.87
CA SER A 134 28.52 34.69 13.63
C SER A 134 27.53 33.72 14.30
N SER A 135 26.23 33.98 14.19
CA SER A 135 25.20 33.03 14.66
C SER A 135 24.00 32.99 13.72
N GLU A 136 24.24 32.82 12.43
CA GLU A 136 23.13 32.67 11.49
C GLU A 136 22.38 31.34 11.74
N PRO A 137 21.03 31.36 11.77
CA PRO A 137 20.15 30.18 11.94
C PRO A 137 20.50 29.00 11.03
N ILE A 138 21.07 29.28 9.87
CA ILE A 138 21.47 28.28 8.87
C ILE A 138 22.55 27.31 9.38
N TYR A 139 23.49 27.76 10.21
CA TYR A 139 24.56 26.92 10.75
C TYR A 139 24.04 25.98 11.85
N VAL A 140 23.06 26.44 12.63
CA VAL A 140 22.38 25.59 13.62
C VAL A 140 21.58 24.51 12.92
N ALA A 141 20.89 24.84 11.83
CA ALA A 141 20.19 23.87 10.99
C ALA A 141 21.14 22.81 10.40
N GLU A 142 22.31 23.23 9.89
CA GLU A 142 23.30 22.29 9.36
C GLU A 142 23.79 21.32 10.44
N ALA A 143 24.18 21.83 11.61
CA ALA A 143 24.66 21.00 12.72
C ALA A 143 23.60 19.98 13.14
N ALA A 144 22.35 20.42 13.35
CA ALA A 144 21.25 19.54 13.75
C ALA A 144 20.96 18.42 12.73
N LEU A 145 21.13 18.69 11.43
CA LEU A 145 20.95 17.70 10.37
C LEU A 145 22.14 16.73 10.26
N LEU A 146 23.37 17.21 10.40
CA LEU A 146 24.60 16.40 10.29
C LEU A 146 24.83 15.50 11.51
N ASP A 147 24.50 15.97 12.71
CA ASP A 147 24.68 15.22 13.96
C ASP A 147 23.64 14.10 14.10
N ALA A 148 22.67 14.03 13.19
CA ALA A 148 21.61 13.04 13.23
C ALA A 148 22.17 11.62 13.05
N PRO A 149 21.86 10.68 13.96
CA PRO A 149 22.40 9.33 13.89
C PRO A 149 21.87 8.60 12.63
N PRO A 150 22.58 7.55 12.17
CA PRO A 150 22.11 6.70 11.10
C PRO A 150 20.69 6.21 11.39
N ASP A 151 19.86 6.21 10.36
CA ASP A 151 18.48 5.78 10.51
C ASP A 151 18.35 4.26 10.42
N THR A 152 18.96 3.59 11.39
CA THR A 152 18.97 2.13 11.54
C THR A 152 18.27 1.71 12.83
N ALA A 153 17.83 0.46 12.87
CA ALA A 153 17.04 -0.13 13.94
C ALA A 153 17.93 -0.24 15.17
N GLU A 154 19.20 -0.55 14.95
CA GLU A 154 20.27 -0.57 15.95
C GLU A 154 20.42 0.82 16.60
N ALA A 155 20.63 1.88 15.83
CA ALA A 155 20.79 3.23 16.36
C ALA A 155 19.53 3.73 17.11
N ARG A 156 18.35 3.29 16.68
CA ARG A 156 17.07 3.57 17.36
C ARG A 156 16.91 2.77 18.66
N LEU A 157 17.30 1.50 18.69
CA LEU A 157 17.22 0.63 19.87
C LEU A 157 18.25 1.00 20.94
N ASP A 158 19.45 1.43 20.53
CA ASP A 158 20.53 1.85 21.42
C ASP A 158 20.30 3.25 22.02
N GLY A 159 19.23 3.93 21.64
CA GLY A 159 18.79 5.21 22.21
C GLY A 159 19.51 6.44 21.68
N GLN A 160 20.47 6.29 20.75
CA GLN A 160 21.18 7.41 20.12
C GLN A 160 20.23 8.35 19.39
N PHE A 161 19.24 7.79 18.68
CA PHE A 161 18.20 8.58 18.02
C PHE A 161 17.43 9.45 19.02
N ARG A 162 17.08 8.90 20.18
CA ARG A 162 16.34 9.65 21.21
C ARG A 162 17.18 10.79 21.79
N VAL A 163 18.46 10.56 22.06
CA VAL A 163 19.37 11.59 22.59
C VAL A 163 19.48 12.76 21.62
N TRP A 164 19.68 12.49 20.33
CA TRP A 164 19.73 13.52 19.30
C TRP A 164 18.41 14.32 19.20
N GLN A 165 17.25 13.66 19.34
CA GLN A 165 15.97 14.37 19.38
C GLN A 165 15.86 15.29 20.61
N GLU A 166 16.28 14.82 21.79
CA GLU A 166 16.30 15.62 23.02
C GLU A 166 17.22 16.85 22.88
N GLU A 167 18.37 16.71 22.21
CA GLU A 167 19.28 17.83 21.91
C GLU A 167 18.66 18.86 20.95
N CYS A 168 17.92 18.41 19.94
CA CYS A 168 17.17 19.31 19.04
C CYS A 168 16.12 20.13 19.82
N ILE A 169 15.40 19.49 20.75
CA ILE A 169 14.42 20.17 21.61
C ILE A 169 15.09 21.15 22.58
N ALA A 170 16.18 20.74 23.24
CA ALA A 170 16.92 21.62 24.13
C ALA A 170 17.47 22.86 23.40
N THR A 171 17.90 22.68 22.15
CA THR A 171 18.34 23.78 21.28
C THR A 171 17.17 24.71 20.91
N LEU A 172 16.01 24.15 20.58
CA LEU A 172 14.78 24.91 20.34
C LEU A 172 14.40 25.78 21.55
N GLU A 173 14.35 25.18 22.74
CA GLU A 173 14.01 25.89 24.00
C GLU A 173 15.01 27.03 24.29
N ALA A 174 16.30 26.82 24.03
CA ALA A 174 17.33 27.84 24.21
C ALA A 174 17.25 29.01 23.21
N LEU A 175 16.59 28.79 22.05
CA LEU A 175 16.36 29.79 21.01
C LEU A 175 15.05 30.57 21.23
N GLU A 176 14.00 29.92 21.74
CA GLU A 176 12.72 30.58 22.08
C GLU A 176 12.91 31.73 23.08
N ASP A 177 13.86 31.60 24.00
CA ASP A 177 14.23 32.64 24.96
C ASP A 177 14.95 33.86 24.33
N LYS A 178 15.40 33.76 23.06
CA LYS A 178 16.33 34.73 22.43
C LYS A 178 15.83 35.34 21.10
N SER A 179 14.93 34.69 20.36
CA SER A 179 14.51 35.15 19.03
C SER A 179 13.24 34.46 18.52
N GLY A 180 12.35 35.23 17.88
CA GLY A 180 11.14 34.72 17.21
C GLY A 180 11.38 34.26 15.78
N ASP A 181 12.37 33.39 15.56
CA ASP A 181 12.65 32.80 14.25
C ASP A 181 11.82 31.51 14.09
N ASP A 182 10.57 31.69 13.65
CA ASP A 182 9.55 30.64 13.55
C ASP A 182 10.01 29.49 12.63
N GLU A 183 10.90 29.78 11.68
CA GLU A 183 11.37 28.87 10.63
C GLU A 183 12.41 27.83 11.11
N LEU A 184 13.50 28.26 11.78
CA LEU A 184 14.46 27.33 12.39
C LEU A 184 13.78 26.53 13.50
N GLY A 185 12.89 27.19 14.26
CA GLY A 185 12.11 26.53 15.30
C GLY A 185 11.25 25.39 14.76
N LEU A 186 10.65 25.57 13.57
CA LEU A 186 9.90 24.52 12.89
C LEU A 186 10.80 23.31 12.54
N LEU A 187 11.99 23.53 11.99
CA LEU A 187 12.92 22.46 11.66
C LEU A 187 13.35 21.68 12.91
N LEU A 188 13.79 22.37 13.96
CA LEU A 188 14.20 21.73 15.22
C LEU A 188 13.04 20.98 15.88
N GLY A 189 11.82 21.55 15.82
CA GLY A 189 10.62 20.88 16.28
C GLY A 189 10.33 19.59 15.48
N VAL A 190 10.53 19.59 14.16
CA VAL A 190 10.42 18.39 13.32
C VAL A 190 11.45 17.34 13.73
N LEU A 191 12.73 17.71 13.81
CA LEU A 191 13.82 16.78 14.15
C LEU A 191 13.62 16.20 15.56
N GLY A 192 13.18 17.02 16.50
CA GLY A 192 12.82 16.61 17.86
C GLY A 192 11.51 15.85 17.99
N GLY A 193 10.75 15.66 16.89
CA GLY A 193 9.51 14.87 16.88
C GLY A 193 8.29 15.55 17.53
N GLN A 194 8.27 16.89 17.60
CA GLN A 194 7.10 17.61 18.11
C GLN A 194 5.89 17.46 17.18
N PRO A 195 4.73 16.99 17.67
CA PRO A 195 3.56 16.73 16.81
C PRO A 195 3.07 17.95 16.04
N SER A 196 3.10 19.14 16.66
CA SER A 196 2.68 20.40 16.05
C SER A 196 3.60 20.82 14.91
N ALA A 197 4.91 20.59 15.04
CA ALA A 197 5.89 20.90 14.00
C ALA A 197 5.73 19.95 12.80
N LEU A 198 5.63 18.64 13.04
CA LEU A 198 5.37 17.64 11.99
C LEU A 198 4.09 17.97 11.20
N GLN A 199 3.01 18.33 11.90
CA GLN A 199 1.75 18.70 11.26
C GLN A 199 1.86 19.97 10.40
N LYS A 200 2.65 20.96 10.82
CA LYS A 200 2.86 22.20 10.06
C LYS A 200 3.73 21.99 8.81
N SER A 201 4.69 21.05 8.86
CA SER A 201 5.63 20.79 7.77
C SER A 201 5.07 19.87 6.68
N CYS A 202 4.16 18.96 7.03
CA CYS A 202 3.54 18.01 6.09
C CYS A 202 2.32 18.60 5.36
N ARG A 203 2.15 18.25 4.08
CA ARG A 203 1.04 18.72 3.23
C ARG A 203 -0.01 17.66 2.94
N SER A 204 0.29 16.39 3.19
CA SER A 204 -0.61 15.25 3.01
C SER A 204 -0.62 14.35 4.25
N TRP A 205 -1.65 13.50 4.37
CA TRP A 205 -1.72 12.51 5.45
C TRP A 205 -0.57 11.51 5.35
N GLU A 206 -0.17 11.18 4.13
CA GLU A 206 0.90 10.24 3.81
C GLU A 206 2.25 10.75 4.32
N GLU A 207 2.60 12.00 4.02
CA GLU A 207 3.81 12.64 4.56
C GLU A 207 3.83 12.62 6.07
N LEU A 208 2.69 12.98 6.68
CA LEU A 208 2.54 13.08 8.11
C LEU A 208 2.58 11.72 8.81
N PHE A 209 2.02 10.67 8.20
CA PHE A 209 2.12 9.31 8.69
C PHE A 209 3.57 8.84 8.70
N VAL A 210 4.29 9.05 7.60
CA VAL A 210 5.71 8.69 7.50
C VAL A 210 6.55 9.49 8.50
N ALA A 211 6.31 10.79 8.62
CA ALA A 211 6.97 11.65 9.60
C ALA A 211 6.70 11.23 11.04
N GLY A 212 5.45 10.90 11.37
CA GLY A 212 5.06 10.35 12.66
C GLY A 212 5.76 9.02 12.95
N TYR A 213 5.79 8.12 11.98
CA TYR A 213 6.48 6.84 12.11
C TYR A 213 8.00 7.00 12.30
N LEU A 214 8.60 7.98 11.60
CA LEU A 214 10.02 8.32 11.67
C LEU A 214 10.44 8.90 13.02
N TYR A 215 9.72 9.89 13.52
CA TYR A 215 10.16 10.71 14.64
C TYR A 215 9.48 10.38 15.98
N THR A 216 8.48 9.49 15.98
CA THR A 216 7.79 9.07 17.21
C THR A 216 8.30 7.70 17.74
N ARG A 217 9.22 7.02 17.03
CA ARG A 217 9.61 5.64 17.37
C ARG A 217 11.01 5.51 17.99
N VAL A 218 11.04 5.48 19.32
CA VAL A 218 11.85 4.57 20.16
C VAL A 218 10.98 4.12 21.34
N GLY A 219 10.38 2.92 21.26
CA GLY A 219 9.61 2.32 22.37
C GLY A 219 8.15 2.79 22.56
N GLY A 220 7.56 3.51 21.60
CA GLY A 220 6.18 3.99 21.67
C GLY A 220 5.12 2.88 21.53
N ASP A 221 3.99 3.06 22.21
CA ASP A 221 2.81 2.18 22.14
C ASP A 221 2.17 2.26 20.73
N PRO A 222 1.90 1.13 20.05
CA PRO A 222 1.09 1.10 18.83
C PRO A 222 -0.24 1.90 18.93
N ALA A 223 -0.80 2.04 20.13
CA ALA A 223 -1.98 2.86 20.40
C ALA A 223 -1.75 4.38 20.20
N ASP A 224 -0.52 4.88 20.36
CA ASP A 224 -0.20 6.29 20.15
C ASP A 224 -0.10 6.64 18.66
N LEU A 225 0.51 5.75 17.86
CA LEU A 225 0.52 5.90 16.40
C LEU A 225 -0.91 5.87 15.86
N ARG A 226 -1.75 4.99 16.41
CA ARG A 226 -3.18 4.87 16.10
C ARG A 226 -3.94 6.16 16.38
N LYS A 227 -3.82 6.70 17.60
CA LYS A 227 -4.49 7.95 18.00
C LYS A 227 -4.10 9.11 17.09
N ARG A 228 -2.80 9.26 16.80
CA ARG A 228 -2.27 10.30 15.90
C ARG A 228 -2.74 10.12 14.45
N SER A 229 -2.80 8.88 13.97
CA SER A 229 -3.29 8.54 12.63
C SER A 229 -4.76 8.94 12.44
N VAL A 230 -5.59 8.77 13.46
CA VAL A 230 -7.03 9.09 13.41
C VAL A 230 -7.30 10.59 13.60
N GLU A 231 -6.61 11.25 14.54
CA GLU A 231 -6.76 12.70 14.78
C GLU A 231 -6.40 13.55 13.56
N MET A 232 -5.49 13.05 12.71
CA MET A 232 -4.98 13.78 11.54
C MET A 232 -5.67 13.42 10.21
N ALA A 233 -6.58 12.45 10.24
CA ALA A 233 -7.24 11.90 9.06
C ALA A 233 -8.65 12.41 8.80
N SER A 234 -9.20 13.25 9.68
CA SER A 234 -10.58 13.75 9.62
C SER A 234 -10.88 14.64 8.40
N ALA A 235 -10.01 14.69 7.39
CA ALA A 235 -10.08 15.55 6.21
C ALA A 235 -10.01 14.82 4.85
N PHE A 236 -9.89 13.47 4.77
CA PHE A 236 -9.54 12.78 3.51
C PHE A 236 -10.44 11.59 3.08
N GLU A 237 -10.35 11.19 1.79
CA GLU A 237 -11.29 10.33 1.01
C GLU A 237 -11.30 8.81 1.34
N ALA A 238 -12.03 7.99 0.56
CA ALA A 238 -12.23 6.55 0.78
C ALA A 238 -10.95 5.69 0.69
N THR A 239 -9.99 6.06 -0.15
CA THR A 239 -8.68 5.38 -0.27
C THR A 239 -7.84 5.61 0.99
N HIS A 240 -7.98 6.79 1.60
CA HIS A 240 -7.48 7.03 2.95
C HIS A 240 -8.16 6.11 3.96
N LYS A 241 -9.45 5.78 3.87
CA LYS A 241 -10.09 4.87 4.84
C LYS A 241 -9.42 3.50 4.95
N ALA A 242 -8.99 2.91 3.83
CA ALA A 242 -8.27 1.63 3.86
C ALA A 242 -6.87 1.79 4.48
N LEU A 243 -6.13 2.84 4.08
CA LEU A 243 -4.82 3.16 4.66
C LEU A 243 -4.92 3.48 6.16
N LEU A 244 -5.99 4.15 6.58
CA LEU A 244 -6.30 4.47 7.97
C LEU A 244 -6.64 3.23 8.77
N ALA A 245 -7.44 2.31 8.22
CA ALA A 245 -7.70 1.02 8.86
C ALA A 245 -6.40 0.21 9.03
N LEU A 246 -5.50 0.25 8.04
CA LEU A 246 -4.19 -0.38 8.14
C LEU A 246 -3.29 0.28 9.19
N ALA A 247 -3.25 1.61 9.24
CA ALA A 247 -2.54 2.38 10.26
C ALA A 247 -3.11 2.13 11.67
N ASP A 248 -4.44 1.95 11.75
CA ASP A 248 -5.19 1.60 12.96
C ASP A 248 -5.07 0.12 13.32
N SER A 249 -4.13 -0.65 12.75
CA SER A 249 -3.98 -2.07 13.09
C SER A 249 -5.29 -2.88 12.92
N ASN A 250 -6.13 -2.51 11.95
CA ASN A 250 -7.42 -3.15 11.66
C ASN A 250 -7.48 -3.71 10.22
N PRO A 251 -6.75 -4.81 9.94
CA PRO A 251 -6.76 -5.48 8.65
C PRO A 251 -8.15 -5.85 8.10
N PRO A 252 -9.10 -6.37 8.92
CA PRO A 252 -10.45 -6.69 8.43
C PRO A 252 -11.18 -5.50 7.82
N GLU A 253 -11.14 -4.35 8.49
CA GLU A 253 -11.80 -3.13 8.00
C GLU A 253 -11.17 -2.67 6.68
N ALA A 254 -9.84 -2.71 6.57
CA ALA A 254 -9.16 -2.39 5.32
C ALA A 254 -9.63 -3.26 4.15
N VAL A 255 -9.79 -4.57 4.38
CA VAL A 255 -10.31 -5.51 3.37
C VAL A 255 -11.75 -5.16 2.99
N VAL A 256 -12.63 -4.88 3.96
CA VAL A 256 -14.03 -4.54 3.72
C VAL A 256 -14.16 -3.23 2.95
N VAL A 257 -13.40 -2.20 3.30
CA VAL A 257 -13.40 -0.89 2.64
C VAL A 257 -12.96 -0.99 1.17
N LEU A 258 -12.03 -1.90 0.85
CA LEU A 258 -11.59 -2.15 -0.52
C LEU A 258 -12.59 -2.93 -1.35
N ALA A 259 -13.55 -3.59 -0.71
CA ALA A 259 -14.54 -4.38 -1.44
C ALA A 259 -15.57 -3.44 -2.10
N ARG A 260 -15.38 -3.20 -3.40
CA ARG A 260 -16.33 -2.45 -4.23
C ARG A 260 -17.10 -3.44 -5.12
N PRO A 261 -18.43 -3.23 -5.35
CA PRO A 261 -19.19 -4.08 -6.26
C PRO A 261 -18.56 -4.14 -7.65
N GLY A 262 -18.17 -5.33 -8.10
CA GLY A 262 -17.52 -5.54 -9.40
C GLY A 262 -15.99 -5.40 -9.39
N GLU A 263 -15.39 -4.95 -8.28
CA GLU A 263 -13.94 -4.71 -8.15
C GLU A 263 -13.38 -5.37 -6.88
N TYR A 264 -13.59 -6.69 -6.75
CA TYR A 264 -13.15 -7.45 -5.57
C TYR A 264 -11.66 -7.85 -5.59
N PHE A 265 -10.91 -7.49 -6.64
CA PHE A 265 -9.52 -7.95 -6.81
C PHE A 265 -8.65 -7.59 -5.60
N TYR A 266 -8.58 -6.32 -5.21
CA TYR A 266 -7.72 -5.88 -4.10
C TYR A 266 -8.17 -6.43 -2.76
N ALA A 267 -9.48 -6.44 -2.51
CA ALA A 267 -10.04 -7.03 -1.30
C ALA A 267 -9.70 -8.52 -1.18
N ALA A 268 -9.85 -9.31 -2.26
CA ALA A 268 -9.54 -10.73 -2.26
C ALA A 268 -8.04 -11.02 -2.04
N HIS A 269 -7.16 -10.26 -2.68
CA HIS A 269 -5.71 -10.44 -2.56
C HIS A 269 -5.21 -10.03 -1.17
N LEU A 270 -5.69 -8.91 -0.65
CA LEU A 270 -5.37 -8.44 0.69
C LEU A 270 -5.90 -9.43 1.75
N ALA A 271 -7.12 -9.94 1.56
CA ALA A 271 -7.70 -10.95 2.45
C ALA A 271 -6.90 -12.28 2.42
N ASP A 272 -6.42 -12.71 1.26
CA ASP A 272 -5.55 -13.89 1.15
C ASP A 272 -4.21 -13.68 1.86
N LEU A 273 -3.56 -12.53 1.71
CA LEU A 273 -2.32 -12.19 2.40
C LEU A 273 -2.51 -12.18 3.93
N PHE A 274 -3.53 -11.47 4.42
CA PHE A 274 -3.79 -11.39 5.85
C PHE A 274 -4.26 -12.71 6.46
N GLY A 275 -5.08 -13.48 5.73
CA GLY A 275 -5.49 -14.81 6.18
C GLY A 275 -4.30 -15.76 6.32
N ARG A 276 -3.36 -15.73 5.37
CA ARG A 276 -2.11 -16.52 5.46
C ARG A 276 -1.19 -16.07 6.58
N ALA A 277 -1.23 -14.78 6.93
CA ALA A 277 -0.49 -14.21 8.06
C ALA A 277 -1.18 -14.41 9.42
N GLY A 278 -2.34 -15.07 9.47
CA GLY A 278 -3.13 -15.27 10.70
C GLY A 278 -3.74 -13.98 11.25
N LYS A 279 -3.86 -12.93 10.43
CA LYS A 279 -4.36 -11.60 10.86
C LYS A 279 -5.88 -11.47 10.75
N LEU A 280 -6.57 -12.47 10.20
CA LEU A 280 -8.03 -12.48 10.04
C LEU A 280 -8.75 -13.54 10.89
N ASP A 281 -8.01 -14.33 11.67
CA ASP A 281 -8.52 -15.57 12.29
C ASP A 281 -9.62 -15.35 13.34
N LEU A 282 -9.75 -14.12 13.86
CA LEU A 282 -10.78 -13.75 14.85
C LEU A 282 -12.05 -13.15 14.23
N TYR A 283 -12.09 -12.94 12.92
CA TYR A 283 -13.17 -12.19 12.26
C TYR A 283 -14.00 -13.12 11.37
N THR A 284 -15.15 -13.54 11.92
CA THR A 284 -16.20 -14.25 11.16
C THR A 284 -17.24 -13.26 10.65
N VAL A 285 -17.67 -13.42 9.39
CA VAL A 285 -18.72 -12.57 8.80
C VAL A 285 -20.04 -12.77 9.57
N PRO A 286 -20.69 -11.72 10.12
CA PRO A 286 -21.86 -11.85 11.01
C PRO A 286 -23.12 -12.51 10.43
N ALA A 287 -23.14 -12.88 9.14
CA ALA A 287 -24.35 -13.31 8.44
C ALA A 287 -24.25 -14.67 7.71
N ASN A 288 -23.13 -15.40 7.84
CA ASN A 288 -23.03 -16.74 7.22
C ASN A 288 -22.07 -17.62 8.02
N ASP A 289 -22.60 -18.69 8.59
CA ASP A 289 -21.89 -19.73 9.33
C ASP A 289 -20.48 -20.03 8.78
N GLN A 290 -19.49 -19.91 9.65
CA GLN A 290 -18.13 -20.48 9.49
C GLN A 290 -17.30 -19.98 8.29
N LYS A 291 -17.67 -18.86 7.64
CA LYS A 291 -16.82 -18.27 6.59
C LYS A 291 -15.68 -17.48 7.22
N SER A 292 -14.44 -17.87 6.94
CA SER A 292 -13.30 -16.97 7.14
C SER A 292 -13.48 -15.75 6.24
N LEU A 293 -13.10 -14.57 6.71
CA LEU A 293 -13.18 -13.33 5.92
C LEU A 293 -12.38 -13.46 4.61
N ARG A 294 -11.26 -14.20 4.65
CA ARG A 294 -10.48 -14.61 3.47
C ARG A 294 -11.35 -15.32 2.43
N ASP A 295 -11.96 -16.44 2.81
CA ASP A 295 -12.68 -17.28 1.85
C ASP A 295 -13.90 -16.57 1.28
N TYR A 296 -14.52 -15.69 2.07
CA TYR A 296 -15.58 -14.82 1.56
C TYR A 296 -15.11 -13.96 0.39
N PHE A 297 -14.12 -13.08 0.59
CA PHE A 297 -13.68 -12.17 -0.48
C PHE A 297 -13.03 -12.86 -1.67
N VAL A 298 -12.28 -13.94 -1.43
CA VAL A 298 -11.72 -14.75 -2.52
C VAL A 298 -12.83 -15.39 -3.36
N SER A 299 -13.89 -15.88 -2.73
CA SER A 299 -15.03 -16.47 -3.45
C SER A 299 -15.84 -15.40 -4.19
N GLU A 300 -16.09 -14.23 -3.59
CA GLU A 300 -16.80 -13.13 -4.25
C GLU A 300 -16.05 -12.63 -5.48
N TYR A 301 -14.72 -12.52 -5.41
CA TYR A 301 -13.91 -12.19 -6.58
C TYR A 301 -14.03 -13.27 -7.66
N ALA A 302 -13.89 -14.54 -7.29
CA ALA A 302 -14.04 -15.65 -8.23
C ALA A 302 -15.42 -15.68 -8.91
N LEU A 303 -16.49 -15.35 -8.18
CA LEU A 303 -17.84 -15.23 -8.70
C LEU A 303 -18.00 -14.03 -9.63
N SER A 304 -17.39 -12.87 -9.31
CA SER A 304 -17.41 -11.72 -10.22
C SER A 304 -16.77 -12.04 -11.57
N LEU A 305 -15.75 -12.91 -11.57
CA LEU A 305 -15.09 -13.37 -12.79
C LEU A 305 -16.00 -14.24 -13.66
N GLU A 306 -17.00 -14.95 -13.11
CA GLU A 306 -17.93 -15.81 -13.88
C GLU A 306 -18.68 -15.00 -14.96
N THR A 307 -18.92 -13.72 -14.70
CA THR A 307 -19.60 -12.81 -15.64
C THR A 307 -18.76 -12.43 -16.85
N LEU A 308 -17.45 -12.67 -16.80
CA LEU A 308 -16.49 -12.28 -17.83
C LEU A 308 -16.16 -13.46 -18.75
N ARG A 309 -16.05 -13.20 -20.05
CA ARG A 309 -15.69 -14.24 -21.02
C ARG A 309 -14.22 -14.63 -20.84
N GLY A 310 -13.95 -15.94 -20.77
CA GLY A 310 -12.59 -16.50 -20.77
C GLY A 310 -11.94 -16.67 -19.39
N THR A 311 -12.54 -16.14 -18.32
CA THR A 311 -11.98 -16.09 -16.96
C THR A 311 -12.32 -17.30 -16.09
N VAL A 312 -13.16 -18.24 -16.55
CA VAL A 312 -13.61 -19.41 -15.74
C VAL A 312 -12.45 -20.24 -15.16
N GLN A 313 -11.31 -20.29 -15.85
CA GLN A 313 -10.11 -20.96 -15.33
C GLN A 313 -9.57 -20.24 -14.09
N ILE A 314 -9.46 -18.90 -14.18
CA ILE A 314 -9.00 -18.05 -13.08
C ILE A 314 -9.97 -18.15 -11.90
N SER A 315 -11.28 -18.08 -12.17
CA SER A 315 -12.32 -18.28 -11.16
C SER A 315 -12.17 -19.63 -10.45
N ALA A 316 -11.98 -20.72 -11.20
CA ALA A 316 -11.76 -22.05 -10.63
C ALA A 316 -10.49 -22.13 -9.77
N ASP A 317 -9.40 -21.46 -10.17
CA ASP A 317 -8.15 -21.43 -9.41
C ASP A 317 -8.31 -20.74 -8.06
N TYR A 318 -9.06 -19.63 -7.99
CA TYR A 318 -9.40 -18.96 -6.74
C TYR A 318 -10.30 -19.82 -5.85
N LEU A 319 -11.36 -20.40 -6.40
CA LEU A 319 -12.29 -21.24 -5.64
C LEU A 319 -11.58 -22.47 -5.05
N LEU A 320 -10.74 -23.16 -5.82
CA LEU A 320 -9.98 -24.30 -5.30
C LEU A 320 -9.03 -23.92 -4.15
N SER A 321 -8.63 -22.66 -4.04
CA SER A 321 -7.83 -22.15 -2.91
C SER A 321 -8.63 -21.93 -1.61
N CYS A 322 -9.96 -22.07 -1.64
CA CYS A 322 -10.88 -21.96 -0.51
C CYS A 322 -11.32 -23.34 0.03
N GLY A 323 -10.70 -24.43 -0.42
CA GLY A 323 -10.99 -25.79 0.06
C GLY A 323 -12.41 -26.26 -0.28
N SER A 324 -13.03 -26.99 0.65
CA SER A 324 -14.32 -27.68 0.45
C SER A 324 -15.44 -26.75 -0.02
N ARG A 325 -15.52 -25.54 0.53
CA ARG A 325 -16.56 -24.58 0.14
C ARG A 325 -16.35 -24.04 -1.27
N GLY A 326 -15.10 -23.77 -1.64
CA GLY A 326 -14.80 -23.36 -3.00
C GLY A 326 -15.09 -24.47 -4.01
N GLU A 327 -14.87 -25.74 -3.65
CA GLU A 327 -15.28 -26.89 -4.46
C GLU A 327 -16.80 -26.96 -4.65
N GLU A 328 -17.60 -26.70 -3.60
CA GLU A 328 -19.06 -26.63 -3.70
C GLU A 328 -19.52 -25.58 -4.71
N ILE A 329 -18.97 -24.36 -4.62
CA ILE A 329 -19.30 -23.27 -5.53
C ILE A 329 -18.87 -23.60 -6.96
N LEU A 330 -17.63 -24.05 -7.15
CA LEU A 330 -17.10 -24.41 -8.47
C LEU A 330 -17.93 -25.54 -9.11
N THR A 331 -18.37 -26.51 -8.31
CA THR A 331 -19.23 -27.58 -8.77
C THR A 331 -20.55 -27.06 -9.35
N ASP A 332 -21.19 -26.11 -8.67
CA ASP A 332 -22.42 -25.50 -9.13
C ASP A 332 -22.22 -24.72 -10.45
N ILE A 333 -21.14 -23.92 -10.53
CA ILE A 333 -20.74 -23.20 -11.75
C ILE A 333 -20.55 -24.17 -12.92
N LEU A 334 -19.70 -25.18 -12.76
CA LEU A 334 -19.42 -26.17 -13.82
C LEU A 334 -20.69 -26.92 -14.26
N CYS A 335 -21.59 -27.21 -13.31
CA CYS A 335 -22.88 -27.83 -13.58
C CYS A 335 -23.81 -26.94 -14.41
N ARG A 336 -23.69 -25.62 -14.33
CA ARG A 336 -24.53 -24.63 -15.05
C ARG A 336 -23.95 -24.22 -16.40
N MET A 337 -22.67 -24.44 -16.65
CA MET A 337 -22.05 -24.09 -17.92
C MET A 337 -22.85 -24.65 -19.11
N GLU A 338 -23.19 -23.76 -20.03
CA GLU A 338 -23.91 -24.12 -21.25
C GLU A 338 -22.99 -24.94 -22.15
N THR A 339 -23.40 -26.16 -22.47
CA THR A 339 -22.70 -27.05 -23.39
C THR A 339 -23.68 -27.44 -24.48
N GLN A 340 -23.56 -26.83 -25.66
CA GLN A 340 -24.57 -26.97 -26.71
C GLN A 340 -24.47 -28.32 -27.42
N SER A 341 -23.26 -28.86 -27.56
CA SER A 341 -23.02 -30.15 -28.22
C SER A 341 -21.81 -30.88 -27.63
N ALA A 342 -21.67 -32.16 -27.96
CA ALA A 342 -20.52 -32.98 -27.59
C ALA A 342 -19.19 -32.47 -28.16
N ALA A 343 -19.22 -31.67 -29.23
CA ALA A 343 -18.03 -31.09 -29.86
C ALA A 343 -17.68 -29.70 -29.29
N ASP A 344 -18.46 -29.20 -28.33
CA ASP A 344 -18.21 -27.91 -27.69
C ASP A 344 -16.94 -27.98 -26.84
N PRO A 345 -15.90 -27.15 -27.12
CA PRO A 345 -14.67 -27.12 -26.33
C PRO A 345 -14.91 -26.83 -24.84
N ALA A 346 -16.05 -26.23 -24.48
CA ALA A 346 -16.44 -26.02 -23.09
C ALA A 346 -16.62 -27.35 -22.33
N VAL A 347 -17.05 -28.43 -23.00
CA VAL A 347 -17.21 -29.76 -22.39
C VAL A 347 -15.87 -30.32 -21.91
N GLU A 348 -14.84 -30.24 -22.74
CA GLU A 348 -13.49 -30.68 -22.35
C GLU A 348 -12.94 -29.84 -21.20
N LYS A 349 -13.18 -28.53 -21.23
CA LYS A 349 -12.77 -27.63 -20.15
C LYS A 349 -13.47 -27.96 -18.83
N VAL A 350 -14.77 -28.24 -18.86
CA VAL A 350 -15.54 -28.65 -17.67
C VAL A 350 -14.99 -29.96 -17.11
N PHE A 351 -14.71 -30.96 -17.95
CA PHE A 351 -14.11 -32.21 -17.49
C PHE A 351 -12.67 -32.06 -17.00
N ALA A 352 -11.88 -31.17 -17.58
CA ALA A 352 -10.54 -30.87 -17.10
C ALA A 352 -10.58 -30.23 -15.70
N LEU A 353 -11.50 -29.28 -15.49
CA LEU A 353 -11.70 -28.65 -14.19
C LEU A 353 -12.32 -29.61 -13.16
N SER A 354 -13.26 -30.47 -13.55
CA SER A 354 -13.87 -31.42 -12.62
C SER A 354 -12.88 -32.43 -12.06
N LYS A 355 -11.82 -32.78 -12.79
CA LYS A 355 -10.73 -33.65 -12.30
C LYS A 355 -9.93 -33.04 -11.15
N ARG A 356 -10.01 -31.73 -10.95
CA ARG A 356 -9.31 -31.02 -9.88
C ARG A 356 -10.13 -30.95 -8.58
N LEU A 357 -11.42 -31.30 -8.65
CA LEU A 357 -12.32 -31.38 -7.49
C LEU A 357 -12.09 -32.70 -6.74
N SER A 358 -12.55 -32.75 -5.48
CA SER A 358 -12.65 -34.02 -4.76
C SER A 358 -13.54 -35.03 -5.50
N PRO A 359 -13.34 -36.34 -5.30
CA PRO A 359 -14.03 -37.39 -6.07
C PRO A 359 -15.56 -37.24 -6.08
N LYS A 360 -16.15 -36.91 -4.93
CA LYS A 360 -17.59 -36.69 -4.77
C LYS A 360 -18.11 -35.58 -5.70
N HIS A 361 -17.41 -34.46 -5.74
CA HIS A 361 -17.80 -33.30 -6.54
C HIS A 361 -17.53 -33.54 -8.04
N SER A 362 -16.40 -34.17 -8.35
CA SER A 362 -16.03 -34.56 -9.71
C SER A 362 -17.11 -35.45 -10.36
N GLU A 363 -17.53 -36.50 -9.66
CA GLU A 363 -18.56 -37.43 -10.14
C GLU A 363 -19.90 -36.72 -10.39
N MET A 364 -20.29 -35.81 -9.49
CA MET A 364 -21.52 -35.03 -9.63
C MET A 364 -21.52 -34.15 -10.90
N VAL A 365 -20.42 -33.43 -11.15
CA VAL A 365 -20.26 -32.61 -12.37
C VAL A 365 -20.32 -33.49 -13.61
N VAL A 366 -19.50 -34.55 -13.66
CA VAL A 366 -19.39 -35.43 -14.83
C VAL A 366 -20.75 -36.03 -15.16
N ARG A 367 -21.44 -36.60 -14.18
CA ARG A 367 -22.76 -37.22 -14.36
C ARG A 367 -23.79 -36.22 -14.90
N LYS A 368 -23.82 -34.99 -14.36
CA LYS A 368 -24.80 -33.97 -14.78
C LYS A 368 -24.55 -33.51 -16.22
N ILE A 369 -23.30 -33.30 -16.60
CA ILE A 369 -22.92 -32.91 -17.96
C ILE A 369 -23.17 -34.04 -18.96
N CYS A 370 -22.73 -35.26 -18.65
CA CYS A 370 -23.00 -36.45 -19.46
C CYS A 370 -24.51 -36.66 -19.67
N THR A 371 -25.33 -36.52 -18.62
CA THR A 371 -26.80 -36.64 -18.72
C THR A 371 -27.39 -35.59 -19.66
N ARG A 372 -26.90 -34.33 -19.60
CA ARG A 372 -27.35 -33.25 -20.48
C ARG A 372 -26.98 -33.52 -21.95
N LEU A 373 -25.73 -33.91 -22.20
CA LEU A 373 -25.27 -34.26 -23.55
C LEU A 373 -26.02 -35.46 -24.12
N ALA A 374 -26.26 -36.48 -23.30
CA ALA A 374 -27.05 -37.64 -23.69
C ALA A 374 -28.48 -37.26 -24.08
N SER A 375 -29.11 -36.38 -23.30
CA SER A 375 -30.45 -35.86 -23.56
C SER A 375 -30.50 -35.07 -24.87
N ASN A 376 -29.52 -34.20 -25.12
CA ASN A 376 -29.41 -33.45 -26.37
C ASN A 376 -29.25 -34.39 -27.58
N CYS A 377 -28.41 -35.42 -27.48
CA CYS A 377 -28.26 -36.44 -28.52
C CYS A 377 -29.56 -37.21 -28.78
N ALA A 378 -30.31 -37.55 -27.72
CA ALA A 378 -31.59 -38.25 -27.83
C ALA A 378 -32.64 -37.41 -28.56
N VAL A 379 -32.72 -36.09 -28.28
CA VAL A 379 -33.65 -35.16 -28.93
C VAL A 379 -33.42 -35.09 -30.45
N ILE A 380 -32.17 -35.16 -30.90
CA ILE A 380 -31.83 -35.14 -32.34
C ILE A 380 -31.82 -36.53 -32.99
N GLY A 381 -32.24 -37.58 -32.28
CA GLY A 381 -32.30 -38.95 -32.80
C GLY A 381 -30.96 -39.69 -32.87
N ASN A 382 -29.90 -39.17 -32.25
CA ASN A 382 -28.58 -39.81 -32.18
C ASN A 382 -28.50 -40.78 -30.98
N SER A 383 -29.08 -41.97 -31.14
CA SER A 383 -29.13 -43.00 -30.09
C SER A 383 -27.75 -43.52 -29.67
N ALA A 384 -26.80 -43.62 -30.61
CA ALA A 384 -25.41 -44.02 -30.34
C ALA A 384 -24.71 -42.99 -29.44
N GLY A 385 -24.83 -41.70 -29.76
CA GLY A 385 -24.30 -40.62 -28.93
C GLY A 385 -24.95 -40.56 -27.55
N ALA A 386 -26.28 -40.71 -27.48
CA ALA A 386 -26.99 -40.74 -26.20
C ALA A 386 -26.51 -41.89 -25.29
N THR A 387 -26.38 -43.10 -25.86
CA THR A 387 -25.90 -44.28 -25.11
C THR A 387 -24.47 -44.08 -24.63
N TYR A 388 -23.57 -43.61 -25.50
CA TYR A 388 -22.19 -43.31 -25.15
C TYR A 388 -22.11 -42.39 -23.91
N TRP A 389 -22.84 -41.29 -23.92
CA TRP A 389 -22.82 -40.32 -22.81
C TRP A 389 -23.49 -40.84 -21.53
N PHE A 390 -24.52 -41.68 -21.60
CA PHE A 390 -25.10 -42.28 -20.38
C PHE A 390 -24.18 -43.30 -19.70
N THR A 391 -23.28 -43.92 -20.45
CA THR A 391 -22.36 -44.95 -19.94
C THR A 391 -21.02 -44.41 -19.46
N ARG A 392 -20.80 -43.10 -19.59
CA ARG A 392 -19.58 -42.40 -19.19
C ARG A 392 -19.82 -41.64 -17.89
#